data_AF-A0A6A5G5E4-F1
#
_entry.id   AF-A0A6A5G5E4-F1
#
_cell.length_a   1.000
_cell.length_b   1.000
_cell.length_c   1.000
_cell.angle_alpha   90.00
_cell.angle_beta   90.00
_cell.angle_gamma   90.00
#
_symmetry.space_group_name_H-M   'P 1'
#
loop_
_entity.id
_entity.type
_entity.pdbx_description
1 polymer ?
#
loop_
_entity_poly.entity_id
_entity_poly.type
_entity_poly.pdbx_seq_one_letter_code
_entity_poly.pdbx_strand_id
1 'polypeptide(L)' 'MDVRRIQKDSLRAYLLTYSTVYDTVSLKVLAPLFDLLQKDVHGIISKMLIKEELSAALDEPTDCLIIEPSRL' A
#
# COMPACT_ATOMS: atom_id res chain seq x y z
N MET A 1 13.49 -19.90 -0.83
CA MET A 1 12.37 -19.03 -0.41
C MET A 1 12.66 -17.64 -0.93
N ASP A 2 11.71 -17.01 -1.62
CA ASP A 2 11.93 -15.71 -2.27
C ASP A 2 11.50 -14.58 -1.32
N VAL A 3 12.47 -14.00 -0.62
CA VAL A 3 12.26 -12.95 0.40
C VAL A 3 11.47 -11.77 -0.17
N ARG A 4 11.70 -11.42 -1.45
CA ARG A 4 10.98 -10.33 -2.11
C ARG A 4 9.50 -10.63 -2.29
N ARG A 5 9.13 -11.90 -2.50
CA ARG A 5 7.71 -12.28 -2.61
C ARG A 5 7.01 -12.14 -1.26
N ILE A 6 7.69 -12.54 -0.19
CA ILE A 6 7.19 -12.42 1.19
C ILE A 6 7.00 -10.95 1.59
N GLN A 7 7.97 -10.08 1.27
CA GLN A 7 7.86 -8.63 1.54
C GLN A 7 6.64 -8.02 0.84
N LYS A 8 6.42 -8.38 -0.44
CA LYS A 8 5.29 -7.89 -1.23
C LYS A 8 3.95 -8.35 -0.66
N ASP A 9 3.83 -9.62 -0.28
CA ASP A 9 2.60 -10.14 0.28
C ASP A 9 2.33 -9.59 1.69
N SER A 10 3.39 -9.37 2.49
CA SER A 10 3.29 -8.74 3.81
C SER A 10 2.81 -7.29 3.72
N LEU A 11 3.31 -6.53 2.74
CA LEU A 11 2.85 -5.16 2.46
C LEU A 11 1.35 -5.12 2.14
N ARG A 12 0.87 -6.03 1.30
CA ARG A 12 -0.57 -6.12 0.96
C ARG A 12 -1.42 -6.44 2.19
N ALA A 13 -1.01 -7.45 2.95
CA ALA A 13 -1.71 -7.85 4.17
C ALA A 13 -1.75 -6.71 5.20
N TYR A 14 -0.66 -5.95 5.33
CA TYR A 14 -0.61 -4.78 6.20
C TYR A 14 -1.62 -3.70 5.76
N LEU A 15 -1.62 -3.34 4.49
CA LEU A 15 -2.54 -2.32 3.96
C LEU A 15 -4.00 -2.75 4.11
N LEU A 16 -4.33 -4.02 3.86
CA LEU A 16 -5.69 -4.55 4.03
C LEU A 16 -6.13 -4.59 5.50
N THR A 17 -5.23 -4.94 6.42
CA THR A 17 -5.55 -5.08 7.84
C THR A 17 -5.77 -3.71 8.49
N TYR A 18 -4.98 -2.72 8.10
CA TYR A 18 -4.98 -1.39 8.71
C TYR A 18 -5.68 -0.32 7.87
N SER A 19 -6.31 -0.69 6.76
CA SER A 19 -7.07 0.26 5.92
C SER A 19 -8.23 0.93 6.66
N THR A 20 -8.79 0.27 7.67
CA THR A 20 -9.90 0.82 8.48
C THR A 20 -9.45 1.74 9.60
N VAL A 21 -8.14 1.80 9.87
CA VAL A 21 -7.57 2.55 11.01
C VAL A 21 -6.85 3.81 10.53
N TYR A 22 -6.22 3.77 9.36
CA TYR A 22 -5.48 4.90 8.80
C TYR A 22 -6.27 5.59 7.69
N ASP A 23 -6.36 6.92 7.75
CA ASP A 23 -6.92 7.73 6.67
C ASP A 23 -5.89 8.01 5.56
N THR A 24 -4.61 8.14 5.92
CA THR A 24 -3.53 8.40 4.97
C THR A 24 -2.23 7.72 5.38
N VAL A 25 -1.43 7.27 4.42
CA VAL A 25 -0.11 6.66 4.66
C VAL A 25 0.89 7.07 3.58
N SER A 26 2.07 7.54 3.97
CA SER A 26 3.12 7.92 3.03
C SER A 26 3.92 6.72 2.51
N LEU A 27 4.10 6.64 1.19
CA LEU A 27 4.92 5.60 0.55
C LEU A 27 6.40 5.70 0.96
N LYS A 28 6.86 6.90 1.35
CA LYS A 28 8.23 7.13 1.86
C LYS A 28 8.48 6.45 3.21
N VAL A 29 7.42 6.18 3.98
CA VAL A 29 7.47 5.43 5.24
C VAL A 29 7.31 3.93 4.97
N LEU A 30 6.40 3.54 4.07
CA LEU A 30 6.19 2.14 3.70
C LEU A 30 7.42 1.48 3.04
N ALA A 31 8.12 2.19 2.16
CA ALA A 31 9.30 1.66 1.46
C ALA A 31 10.38 1.11 2.41
N PRO A 32 10.93 1.88 3.37
CA PRO A 32 11.90 1.36 4.33
C PRO A 32 11.30 0.37 5.32
N LEU A 33 10.01 0.49 5.66
CA LEU A 33 9.34 -0.44 6.60
C LEU A 33 9.31 -1.87 6.07
N PHE A 34 9.14 -2.05 4.76
CA PHE A 34 9.09 -3.37 4.11
C PHE A 34 10.37 -3.73 3.37
N ASP A 35 11.41 -2.91 3.47
CA ASP A 35 12.68 -3.05 2.74
C ASP A 35 12.45 -3.22 1.22
N LEU A 36 11.60 -2.33 0.68
CA LEU A 36 11.22 -2.27 -0.73
C LEU A 36 11.57 -0.90 -1.31
N LEU A 37 11.82 -0.86 -2.63
CA LEU A 37 11.97 0.42 -3.32
C LEU A 37 10.61 1.12 -3.42
N GLN A 38 10.61 2.45 -3.33
CA GLN A 38 9.38 3.25 -3.42
C GLN A 38 8.59 2.95 -4.71
N LYS A 39 9.28 2.76 -5.84
CA LYS A 39 8.68 2.35 -7.12
C LYS A 39 7.96 1.00 -7.06
N ASP A 40 8.48 0.06 -6.26
CA ASP A 40 7.89 -1.26 -6.10
C ASP A 40 6.63 -1.16 -5.23
N VAL A 41 6.69 -0.38 -4.14
CA VAL A 41 5.53 -0.08 -3.29
C VAL A 41 4.43 0.58 -4.10
N HIS A 42 4.76 1.63 -4.86
CA HIS A 42 3.84 2.30 -5.77
C HIS A 42 3.19 1.30 -6.74
N GLY A 43 3.99 0.48 -7.44
CA GLY A 43 3.46 -0.51 -8.38
C GLY A 43 2.59 -1.60 -7.73
N ILE A 44 2.84 -1.96 -6.47
CA ILE A 44 2.01 -2.91 -5.71
C ILE A 44 0.69 -2.27 -5.35
N ILE A 45 0.70 -1.06 -4.80
CA ILE A 45 -0.50 -0.30 -4.43
C ILE A 45 -1.36 -0.05 -5.66
N SER A 46 -0.79 0.47 -6.76
CA SER A 46 -1.56 0.70 -8.00
C SER A 46 -2.23 -0.59 -8.50
N LYS A 47 -1.56 -1.75 -8.39
CA LYS A 47 -2.17 -3.03 -8.74
C LYS A 47 -3.30 -3.43 -7.79
N MET A 48 -3.22 -3.11 -6.50
CA MET A 48 -4.30 -3.38 -5.54
C MET A 48 -5.53 -2.49 -5.84
N LEU A 49 -5.30 -1.23 -6.18
CA LEU A 49 -6.38 -0.29 -6.57
C LEU A 49 -7.11 -0.76 -7.82
N ILE A 50 -6.36 -1.13 -8.87
CA ILE A 50 -6.93 -1.65 -10.14
C ILE A 50 -7.73 -2.94 -9.92
N LYS A 51 -7.34 -3.76 -8.95
CA LYS A 51 -8.03 -5.00 -8.60
C LYS A 51 -9.19 -4.82 -7.62
N GLU A 52 -9.44 -3.58 -7.17
CA GLU A 52 -10.45 -3.28 -6.16
C GLU A 52 -10.22 -4.04 -4.84
N GLU A 53 -8.97 -4.41 -4.54
CA GLU A 53 -8.58 -5.07 -3.28
C GLU A 53 -8.58 -4.06 -2.12
N LEU A 54 -8.39 -2.78 -2.42
CA LEU A 54 -8.31 -1.68 -1.45
C LEU A 54 -9.02 -0.44 -1.99
N SER A 55 -9.99 0.08 -1.26
CA SER A 55 -10.63 1.39 -1.53
C SER A 55 -9.71 2.51 -1.06
N ALA A 56 -8.85 2.98 -1.96
CA ALA A 56 -7.93 4.06 -1.68
C ALA A 56 -7.56 4.80 -2.98
N ALA A 57 -7.04 6.00 -2.84
CA ALA A 57 -6.50 6.81 -3.93
C ALA A 57 -5.02 7.08 -3.68
N LEU A 58 -4.22 7.01 -4.74
CA LEU A 58 -2.80 7.36 -4.67
C LEU A 58 -2.60 8.80 -5.15
N ASP A 59 -2.02 9.63 -4.29
CA ASP A 59 -1.62 11.00 -4.63
C ASP A 59 -0.18 10.98 -5.17
N GLU A 60 -0.06 11.02 -6.50
CA GLU A 60 1.23 11.02 -7.22
C GLU A 60 2.19 12.14 -6.83
N PRO A 61 1.79 13.42 -6.64
CA PRO A 61 2.74 14.47 -6.27
C PRO A 61 3.30 14.34 -4.85
N THR A 62 2.53 13.80 -3.90
CA THR A 62 2.94 13.71 -2.49
C THR A 62 3.46 12.32 -2.10
N ASP A 63 3.33 11.32 -2.98
CA ASP A 63 3.62 9.91 -2.68
C ASP A 63 2.86 9.41 -1.44
N CYS A 64 1.57 9.75 -1.37
CA CYS A 64 0.71 9.39 -0.25
C CYS A 64 -0.48 8.56 -0.72
N LEU A 65 -0.78 7.50 0.02
CA LEU A 65 -1.99 6.72 -0.13
C LEU A 65 -3.07 7.33 0.76
N ILE A 66 -4.18 7.73 0.17
CA ILE A 66 -5.37 8.22 0.87
C ILE A 66 -6.36 7.07 0.90
N ILE A 67 -6.67 6.57 2.08
CA ILE A 67 -7.53 5.41 2.25
C ILE A 67 -8.95 5.92 2.44
N GLU A 68 -9.87 5.41 1.62
CA GLU A 68 -11.28 5.75 1.75
C GLU A 68 -11.92 4.78 2.75
N PRO A 69 -12.69 5.28 3.72
CA PRO A 69 -13.40 4.41 4.65
C PRO A 69 -14.32 3.51 3.84
N SER A 70 -14.07 2.21 3.91
CA SER A 70 -14.91 1.21 3.30
C SER A 70 -16.29 1.34 3.95
N ARG A 71 -17.25 1.96 3.25
CA ARG A 71 -18.66 2.00 3.66
C ARG A 71 -19.21 0.57 3.51
N LEU A 72 -18.94 -0.29 4.49
CA LEU A 72 -19.74 -1.49 4.70
C LEU A 72 -21.07 -1.10 5.35
#